data_AF-A0A927KFE6-F1
#
_entry.id   AF-A0A927KFE6-F1
#
_cell.length_a   1.000
_cell.length_b   1.000
_cell.length_c   1.000
_cell.angle_alpha   90.00
_cell.angle_beta   90.00
_cell.angle_gamma   90.00
#
_symmetry.space_group_name_H-M   'P 1'
#
loop_
_entity.id
_entity.type
_entity.pdbx_description
1 polymer ?
#
loop_
_entity_poly.entity_id
_entity_poly.type
_entity_poly.pdbx_seq_one_letter_code
_entity_poly.pdbx_strand_id
1 'polypeptide(L)'
;MDSLTQIVLGGAVAAAIAPAGHRRAALLAGAALGTLPDLDSLPLLLLSDNPVTLMTAHRGFSHSLFVLPLFATLLWWLFLKFGNGRVAASPRRWFWAIQLALITHPLLDAFTVYGTQLWWPLMPPPAMWSSVFIIDLGYTLWLLIACAIAWFARARPLAQKALLAGLVLSSAYLGWSLIAKGMVEREAQRSLAAMGLGDAPRFSVPSPFNTLLWRVVAMTPTGYVEGERSLVADSGPIVFRGYPSNTQALGEAGDVPDVQRLLWFNRGFMRVRERDGVLELSDLRMGSEPDYSFVFAVAQRDADGRFQPLAPSRQLREPVRVRRELSRMWERIWVMPLAAPLHPDAAAPAPAAGTGGAAE
;
A
#
# COMPACT_ATOMS: atom_id res chain seq x y z
N MET A 1 6.46 -0.74 -1.40
CA MET A 1 6.93 -1.62 -2.49
C MET A 1 7.67 -2.77 -1.88
N ASP A 2 7.80 -3.88 -2.61
CA ASP A 2 8.55 -5.04 -2.16
C ASP A 2 10.06 -4.77 -2.12
N SER A 3 10.78 -5.57 -1.33
CA SER A 3 12.20 -5.37 -1.09
C SER A 3 13.07 -5.53 -2.35
N LEU A 4 12.70 -6.41 -3.28
CA LEU A 4 13.49 -6.59 -4.52
C LEU A 4 13.45 -5.31 -5.35
N THR A 5 12.27 -4.71 -5.48
CA THR A 5 12.06 -3.43 -6.15
C THR A 5 12.93 -2.32 -5.55
N GLN A 6 12.93 -2.19 -4.22
CA GLN A 6 13.71 -1.17 -3.52
C GLN A 6 15.23 -1.38 -3.67
N ILE A 7 15.68 -2.64 -3.63
CA ILE A 7 17.07 -3.03 -3.90
C ILE A 7 17.52 -2.60 -5.30
N VAL A 8 16.74 -2.94 -6.33
CA VAL A 8 17.15 -2.65 -7.71
C VAL A 8 17.03 -1.16 -8.04
N LEU A 9 16.05 -0.45 -7.49
CA LEU A 9 15.92 1.00 -7.66
C LEU A 9 17.09 1.74 -7.01
N GLY A 10 17.37 1.46 -5.73
CA GLY A 10 18.48 2.09 -5.02
C GLY A 10 19.82 1.80 -5.71
N GLY A 11 20.02 0.55 -6.14
CA GLY A 11 21.20 0.15 -6.91
C GLY A 11 21.32 0.91 -8.25
N ALA A 12 20.23 0.98 -9.02
CA ALA A 12 20.22 1.64 -10.32
C ALA A 12 20.52 3.15 -10.20
N VAL A 13 19.85 3.83 -9.26
CA VAL A 13 20.02 5.26 -8.98
C VAL A 13 21.46 5.56 -8.58
N ALA A 14 21.99 4.87 -7.57
CA ALA A 14 23.35 5.10 -7.09
C ALA A 14 24.39 4.81 -8.19
N ALA A 15 24.21 3.72 -8.93
CA ALA A 15 25.11 3.34 -10.00
C ALA A 15 25.06 4.28 -11.20
N ALA A 16 23.92 4.91 -11.50
CA ALA A 16 23.77 5.88 -12.59
C ALA A 16 24.53 7.19 -12.31
N ILE A 17 24.64 7.58 -11.03
CA ILE A 17 25.25 8.82 -10.57
C ILE A 17 26.76 8.64 -10.31
N ALA A 18 27.15 7.52 -9.71
CA ALA A 18 28.54 7.25 -9.35
C ALA A 18 29.48 7.23 -10.57
N PRO A 19 30.78 7.51 -10.39
CA PRO A 19 31.77 7.35 -11.46
C PRO A 19 31.75 5.96 -12.08
N ALA A 20 32.05 5.86 -13.38
CA ALA A 20 32.04 4.58 -14.12
C ALA A 20 32.95 3.51 -13.48
N GLY A 21 34.09 3.90 -12.91
CA GLY A 21 35.00 3.01 -12.18
C GLY A 21 34.41 2.46 -10.86
N HIS A 22 33.37 3.07 -10.32
CA HIS A 22 32.73 2.69 -9.05
C HIS A 22 31.45 1.86 -9.24
N ARG A 23 31.06 1.53 -10.47
CA ARG A 23 29.74 1.00 -10.82
C ARG A 23 29.23 -0.13 -9.92
N ARG A 24 30.03 -1.19 -9.73
CA ARG A 24 29.63 -2.36 -8.91
C ARG A 24 29.46 -2.01 -7.44
N ALA A 25 30.37 -1.20 -6.91
CA ALA A 25 30.26 -0.74 -5.53
C ALA A 25 29.02 0.15 -5.34
N ALA A 26 28.70 0.99 -6.33
CA ALA A 26 27.50 1.82 -6.31
C ALA A 26 26.21 1.01 -6.44
N LEU A 27 26.19 -0.06 -7.25
CA LEU A 27 25.05 -0.99 -7.30
C LEU A 27 24.79 -1.62 -5.93
N LEU A 28 25.83 -2.14 -5.27
CA LEU A 28 25.69 -2.78 -3.96
C LEU A 28 25.36 -1.78 -2.84
N ALA A 29 26.04 -0.64 -2.81
CA ALA A 29 25.77 0.41 -1.83
C ALA A 29 24.37 0.98 -2.00
N GLY A 30 23.95 1.24 -3.23
CA GLY A 30 22.59 1.68 -3.55
C GLY A 30 21.54 0.64 -3.19
N ALA A 31 21.80 -0.65 -3.43
CA ALA A 31 20.91 -1.73 -2.99
C ALA A 31 20.75 -1.76 -1.47
N ALA A 32 21.85 -1.66 -0.72
CA ALA A 32 21.80 -1.64 0.74
C ALA A 32 21.07 -0.40 1.27
N LEU A 33 21.35 0.78 0.71
CA LEU A 33 20.67 2.03 1.07
C LEU A 33 19.19 2.00 0.69
N GLY A 34 18.86 1.37 -0.44
CA GLY A 34 17.48 1.15 -0.87
C GLY A 34 16.70 0.24 0.07
N THR A 35 17.33 -0.68 0.81
CA THR A 35 16.66 -1.50 1.82
C THR A 35 16.55 -0.80 3.18
N LEU A 36 17.43 0.16 3.45
CA LEU A 36 17.66 0.70 4.79
C LEU A 36 16.41 1.29 5.47
N PRO A 37 15.51 2.04 4.80
CA PRO A 37 14.31 2.58 5.45
C PRO A 37 13.39 1.49 6.02
N ASP A 38 13.18 0.39 5.30
CA ASP A 38 12.31 -0.73 5.71
C ASP A 38 12.89 -1.59 6.84
N LEU A 39 14.17 -1.39 7.19
CA LEU A 39 14.76 -2.04 8.36
C LEU A 39 14.23 -1.47 9.68
N ASP A 40 13.38 -0.43 9.64
CA ASP A 40 12.60 0.05 10.79
C ASP A 40 11.69 -1.02 11.42
N SER A 41 11.28 -2.01 10.65
CA SER A 41 10.51 -3.16 11.12
C SER A 41 11.24 -3.94 12.22
N LEU A 42 12.56 -4.04 12.18
CA LEU A 42 13.36 -4.74 13.19
C LEU A 42 13.33 -4.08 14.58
N PRO A 43 13.69 -2.78 14.74
CA PRO A 43 13.55 -2.11 16.03
C PRO A 43 12.08 -2.00 16.46
N LEU A 44 11.12 -1.84 15.54
CA LEU A 44 9.70 -1.84 15.89
C LEU A 44 9.26 -3.17 16.53
N LEU A 45 9.68 -4.31 15.97
CA LEU A 45 9.42 -5.64 16.55
C LEU A 45 10.06 -5.85 17.93
N LEU A 46 11.16 -5.14 18.23
CA LEU A 46 11.81 -5.19 19.54
C LEU A 46 11.14 -4.24 20.56
N LEU A 47 10.47 -3.19 20.08
CA LEU A 47 9.91 -2.12 20.92
C LEU A 47 8.40 -2.26 21.17
N SER A 48 7.67 -3.07 20.39
CA SER A 48 6.23 -3.25 20.52
C SER A 48 5.77 -4.65 20.13
N ASP A 49 4.81 -5.18 20.88
CA ASP A 49 4.08 -6.41 20.59
C ASP A 49 2.66 -6.15 20.05
N ASN A 50 2.22 -4.88 20.03
CA ASN A 50 0.90 -4.48 19.51
C ASN A 50 0.91 -4.46 17.96
N PRO A 51 0.12 -5.31 17.29
CA PRO A 51 0.08 -5.39 15.83
C PRO A 51 -0.37 -4.11 15.12
N VAL A 52 -1.26 -3.32 15.73
CA VAL A 52 -1.68 -2.02 15.19
C VAL A 52 -0.51 -1.04 15.20
N THR A 53 0.30 -1.02 16.27
CA THR A 53 1.53 -0.21 16.32
C THR A 53 2.53 -0.69 15.29
N LEU A 54 2.78 -2.00 15.19
CA LEU A 54 3.71 -2.58 14.23
C LEU A 54 3.35 -2.21 12.77
N MET A 55 2.06 -2.24 12.42
CA MET A 55 1.59 -1.85 11.09
C MET A 55 1.71 -0.33 10.86
N THR A 56 1.24 0.48 11.80
CA THR A 56 1.04 1.92 11.58
C THR A 56 2.26 2.78 11.89
N ALA A 57 3.24 2.25 12.62
CA ALA A 57 4.53 2.92 12.85
C ALA A 57 5.56 2.62 11.75
N HIS A 58 5.43 1.47 11.08
CA HIS A 58 6.22 1.16 9.88
C HIS A 58 5.97 2.20 8.80
N ARG A 59 7.02 2.57 8.06
CA ARG A 59 7.00 3.69 7.10
C ARG A 59 6.71 5.05 7.73
N GLY A 60 7.11 5.19 8.98
CA GLY A 60 7.03 6.40 9.79
C GLY A 60 8.29 7.26 9.66
N PHE A 61 8.97 7.43 10.79
CA PHE A 61 10.21 8.22 10.94
C PHE A 61 11.29 7.88 9.90
N SER A 62 11.53 6.60 9.65
CA SER A 62 12.49 6.03 8.70
C SER A 62 12.25 6.42 7.25
N HIS A 63 11.03 6.82 6.90
CA HIS A 63 10.60 7.17 5.53
C HIS A 63 10.33 8.67 5.37
N SER A 64 10.64 9.48 6.39
CA SER A 64 10.40 10.92 6.38
C SER A 64 11.34 11.67 5.43
N LEU A 65 10.76 12.58 4.64
CA LEU A 65 11.50 13.51 3.80
C LEU A 65 12.21 14.62 4.59
N PHE A 66 11.97 14.74 5.89
CA PHE A 66 12.77 15.58 6.78
C PHE A 66 13.96 14.82 7.36
N VAL A 67 13.76 13.55 7.73
CA VAL A 67 14.78 12.72 8.41
C VAL A 67 15.82 12.20 7.43
N LEU A 68 15.37 11.59 6.32
CA LEU A 68 16.25 10.88 5.40
C LEU A 68 17.32 11.77 4.76
N PRO A 69 17.05 13.00 4.28
CA PRO A 69 18.10 13.87 3.74
C PRO A 69 19.17 14.24 4.77
N LEU A 70 18.79 14.45 6.02
CA LEU A 70 19.73 14.75 7.11
C LEU A 70 20.59 13.53 7.42
N PHE A 71 19.95 12.36 7.54
CA PHE A 71 20.64 11.09 7.78
C PHE A 71 21.57 10.71 6.63
N ALA A 72 21.13 10.87 5.38
CA ALA A 72 21.93 10.62 4.18
C ALA A 72 23.13 11.58 4.08
N THR A 73 22.95 12.86 4.45
CA THR A 73 24.05 13.84 4.56
C THR A 73 25.06 13.43 5.64
N LEU A 74 24.57 12.99 6.80
CA LEU A 74 25.42 12.48 7.88
C LEU A 74 26.23 11.26 7.43
N LEU A 75 25.58 10.27 6.79
CA LEU A 75 26.26 9.08 6.26
C LEU A 75 27.35 9.46 5.26
N TRP A 76 27.02 10.32 4.29
CA TRP A 76 27.99 10.82 3.32
C TRP A 76 29.16 11.52 4.00
N TRP A 77 28.89 12.40 4.96
CA TRP A 77 29.93 13.12 5.71
C TRP A 77 30.83 12.18 6.51
N LEU A 78 30.27 11.14 7.15
CA LEU A 78 31.06 10.13 7.86
C LEU A 78 32.01 9.39 6.92
N PHE A 79 31.53 8.95 5.76
CA PHE A 79 32.37 8.30 4.75
C PHE A 79 33.39 9.24 4.11
N LEU A 80 33.10 10.55 4.05
CA LEU A 80 34.03 11.56 3.57
C LEU A 80 35.13 11.87 4.59
N LYS A 81 34.75 12.01 5.86
CA LYS A 81 35.66 12.42 6.94
C LYS A 81 36.56 11.28 7.41
N PHE A 82 36.02 10.07 7.52
CA PHE A 82 36.72 8.91 8.08
C PHE A 82 37.09 7.87 7.03
N GLY A 83 36.60 7.99 5.81
CA GLY A 83 36.91 7.06 4.73
C GLY A 83 37.92 7.62 3.73
N ASN A 84 38.93 6.82 3.38
CA ASN A 84 39.83 7.09 2.24
C ASN A 84 39.37 6.36 0.95
N GLY A 85 38.06 6.11 0.85
CA GLY A 85 37.46 5.25 -0.17
C GLY A 85 36.83 6.00 -1.35
N ARG A 86 35.84 5.35 -1.96
CA ARG A 86 35.16 5.84 -3.18
C ARG A 86 34.43 7.17 -2.97
N VAL A 87 33.92 7.42 -1.76
CA VAL A 87 33.24 8.67 -1.40
C VAL A 87 34.23 9.83 -1.43
N ALA A 88 35.39 9.71 -0.76
CA ALA A 88 36.45 10.72 -0.80
C ALA A 88 37.00 10.95 -2.22
N ALA A 89 37.09 9.90 -3.04
CA ALA A 89 37.53 10.02 -4.44
C ALA A 89 36.52 10.77 -5.36
N SER A 90 35.24 10.86 -4.99
CA SER A 90 34.21 11.52 -5.81
C SER A 90 33.05 12.03 -4.95
N PRO A 91 33.30 13.01 -4.06
CA PRO A 91 32.41 13.36 -2.96
C PRO A 91 31.04 13.84 -3.45
N ARG A 92 31.01 14.71 -4.46
CA ARG A 92 29.76 15.26 -5.01
C ARG A 92 28.86 14.20 -5.63
N ARG A 93 29.43 13.23 -6.35
CA ARG A 93 28.64 12.15 -6.98
C ARG A 93 28.10 11.19 -5.93
N TRP A 94 28.90 10.85 -4.93
CA TRP A 94 28.46 9.98 -3.85
C TRP A 94 27.46 10.62 -2.91
N PHE A 95 27.53 11.95 -2.70
CA PHE A 95 26.49 12.69 -1.99
C PHE A 95 25.13 12.44 -2.64
N TRP A 96 25.01 12.71 -3.94
CA TRP A 96 23.75 12.50 -4.65
C TRP A 96 23.35 11.03 -4.80
N ALA A 97 24.32 10.11 -4.94
CA ALA A 97 24.03 8.68 -4.97
C ALA A 97 23.40 8.20 -3.66
N ILE A 98 23.91 8.65 -2.50
CA ILE A 98 23.39 8.30 -1.17
C ILE A 98 22.05 8.97 -0.93
N GLN A 99 21.94 10.29 -1.19
CA GLN A 99 20.70 11.06 -1.04
C GLN A 99 19.57 10.42 -1.85
N LEU A 100 19.79 10.21 -3.14
CA LEU A 100 18.71 9.74 -4.01
C LEU A 100 18.38 8.27 -3.78
N ALA A 101 19.34 7.40 -3.48
CA ALA A 101 19.01 6.01 -3.12
C ALA A 101 18.08 5.92 -1.90
N LEU A 102 18.26 6.79 -0.90
CA LEU A 102 17.41 6.85 0.28
C LEU A 102 16.09 7.58 0.03
N ILE A 103 16.08 8.70 -0.69
CA ILE A 103 14.88 9.52 -0.93
C ILE A 103 13.92 8.87 -1.93
N THR A 104 14.41 8.15 -2.94
CA THR A 104 13.51 7.51 -3.92
C THR A 104 12.71 6.36 -3.31
N HIS A 105 13.20 5.74 -2.24
CA HIS A 105 12.50 4.66 -1.55
C HIS A 105 11.12 5.07 -1.02
N PRO A 106 10.99 6.05 -0.10
CA PRO A 106 9.70 6.44 0.45
C PRO A 106 8.80 7.11 -0.61
N LEU A 107 9.39 7.79 -1.59
CA LEU A 107 8.64 8.34 -2.72
C LEU A 107 7.98 7.22 -3.52
N LEU A 108 8.70 6.15 -3.84
CA LEU A 108 8.12 4.99 -4.53
C LEU A 108 7.08 4.30 -3.65
N ASP A 109 7.32 4.17 -2.34
CA ASP A 109 6.33 3.60 -1.42
C ASP A 109 5.02 4.39 -1.40
N ALA A 110 5.06 5.71 -1.55
CA ALA A 110 3.86 6.55 -1.64
C ALA A 110 3.02 6.26 -2.89
N PHE A 111 3.58 5.64 -3.93
CA PHE A 111 2.81 5.13 -5.07
C PHE A 111 1.97 3.87 -4.74
N THR A 112 2.21 3.23 -3.59
CA THR A 112 1.44 2.05 -3.14
C THR A 112 0.28 2.44 -2.23
N VAL A 113 -0.65 1.50 -1.97
CA VAL A 113 -1.83 1.72 -1.12
C VAL A 113 -1.51 1.65 0.39
N TYR A 114 -0.32 1.17 0.77
CA TYR A 114 0.03 0.94 2.19
C TYR A 114 -0.05 2.20 3.05
N GLY A 115 0.49 3.31 2.55
CA GLY A 115 0.58 4.54 3.31
C GLY A 115 2.00 4.78 3.81
N THR A 116 2.59 5.91 3.41
CA THR A 116 3.93 6.33 3.82
C THR A 116 3.87 7.69 4.49
N GLN A 117 4.44 7.84 5.69
CA GLN A 117 4.42 9.09 6.45
C GLN A 117 5.54 10.05 5.99
N LEU A 118 5.48 10.49 4.74
CA LEU A 118 6.49 11.35 4.11
C LEU A 118 6.82 12.62 4.91
N TRP A 119 5.83 13.14 5.64
CA TRP A 119 5.91 14.40 6.37
C TRP A 119 6.09 14.25 7.88
N TRP A 120 6.39 13.05 8.39
CA TRP A 120 6.69 12.87 9.80
C TRP A 120 7.79 13.87 10.24
N PRO A 121 7.63 14.65 11.33
CA PRO A 121 6.68 14.47 12.44
C PRO A 121 5.40 15.32 12.36
N LEU A 122 5.05 15.94 11.23
CA LEU A 122 3.83 16.73 11.10
C LEU A 122 2.54 15.89 11.15
N MET A 123 2.66 14.56 11.03
CA MET A 123 1.59 13.56 11.17
C MET A 123 0.30 13.79 10.37
N PRO A 124 0.31 14.31 9.10
CA PRO A 124 -0.87 14.18 8.26
C PRO A 124 -1.14 12.69 7.96
N PRO A 125 -2.36 12.31 7.53
CA PRO A 125 -2.64 10.95 7.13
C PRO A 125 -1.62 10.44 6.10
N PRO A 126 -1.12 9.18 6.22
CA PRO A 126 -0.06 8.66 5.36
C PRO A 126 -0.35 8.83 3.87
N ALA A 127 0.67 9.14 3.07
CA ALA A 127 0.55 9.28 1.62
C ALA A 127 0.30 7.92 0.97
N MET A 128 -0.79 7.80 0.20
CA MET A 128 -1.16 6.60 -0.55
C MET A 128 -1.73 6.98 -1.91
N TRP A 129 -0.87 7.28 -2.88
CA TRP A 129 -1.31 7.56 -4.25
C TRP A 129 -1.88 6.31 -4.92
N SER A 130 -1.48 5.11 -4.48
CA SER A 130 -2.14 3.85 -4.84
C SER A 130 -2.32 3.67 -6.36
N SER A 131 -1.25 3.93 -7.12
CA SER A 131 -1.25 3.78 -8.58
C SER A 131 -0.46 2.57 -9.08
N VAL A 132 0.31 1.92 -8.20
CA VAL A 132 0.97 0.63 -8.47
C VAL A 132 0.77 -0.29 -7.28
N PHE A 133 0.76 -1.60 -7.55
CA PHE A 133 0.64 -2.60 -6.51
C PHE A 133 1.96 -2.73 -5.74
N ILE A 134 1.92 -3.30 -4.53
CA ILE A 134 3.13 -3.47 -3.68
C ILE A 134 4.20 -4.32 -4.37
N ILE A 135 3.79 -5.29 -5.19
CA ILE A 135 4.65 -6.14 -6.02
C ILE A 135 4.26 -5.93 -7.48
N ASP A 136 5.03 -5.12 -8.21
CA ASP A 136 4.75 -4.78 -9.61
C ASP A 136 5.92 -5.20 -10.52
N LEU A 137 5.73 -6.28 -11.27
CA LEU A 137 6.75 -6.81 -12.17
C LEU A 137 7.06 -5.86 -13.34
N GLY A 138 6.05 -5.10 -13.80
CA GLY A 138 6.19 -4.15 -14.89
C GLY A 138 7.12 -3.00 -14.55
N TYR A 139 7.10 -2.54 -13.29
CA TYR A 139 8.05 -1.54 -12.79
C TYR A 139 9.46 -2.13 -12.59
N THR A 140 9.55 -3.28 -11.93
CA THR A 140 10.82 -3.83 -11.41
C THR A 140 11.69 -4.46 -12.50
N LEU A 141 11.08 -5.03 -13.54
CA LEU A 141 11.79 -5.75 -14.60
C LEU A 141 12.84 -4.86 -15.31
N TRP A 142 12.50 -3.63 -15.64
CA TRP A 142 13.41 -2.71 -16.35
C TRP A 142 14.64 -2.36 -15.52
N LEU A 143 14.44 -2.12 -14.22
CA LEU A 143 15.51 -1.83 -13.28
C LEU A 143 16.41 -3.05 -13.07
N LEU A 144 15.81 -4.24 -12.97
CA LEU A 144 16.55 -5.49 -12.81
C LEU A 144 17.45 -5.79 -14.02
N ILE A 145 16.91 -5.67 -15.24
CA ILE A 145 17.68 -5.83 -16.48
C ILE A 145 18.81 -4.79 -16.54
N ALA A 146 18.51 -3.54 -16.23
CA ALA A 146 19.50 -2.46 -16.25
C ALA A 146 20.65 -2.70 -15.25
N CYS A 147 20.32 -3.09 -14.01
CA CYS A 147 21.30 -3.44 -12.98
C CYS A 147 22.16 -4.64 -13.39
N ALA A 148 21.56 -5.69 -13.96
CA ALA A 148 22.27 -6.85 -14.46
C ALA A 148 23.27 -6.47 -15.58
N ILE A 149 22.81 -5.73 -16.59
CA ILE A 149 23.69 -5.25 -17.67
C ILE A 149 24.82 -4.38 -17.10
N ALA A 150 24.52 -3.45 -16.19
CA ALA A 150 25.52 -2.58 -15.59
C ALA A 150 26.56 -3.34 -14.75
N TRP A 151 26.15 -4.42 -14.07
CA TRP A 151 27.04 -5.28 -13.29
C TRP A 151 28.11 -5.94 -14.16
N PHE A 152 27.73 -6.45 -15.33
CA PHE A 152 28.65 -7.11 -16.27
C PHE A 152 29.41 -6.11 -17.15
N ALA A 153 28.76 -5.04 -17.61
CA ALA A 153 29.38 -4.01 -18.45
C ALA A 153 30.36 -3.11 -17.69
N ARG A 154 30.24 -3.01 -16.34
CA ARG A 154 31.17 -2.28 -15.46
C ARG A 154 31.32 -0.80 -15.85
N ALA A 155 32.52 -0.40 -16.27
CA ALA A 155 32.85 0.98 -16.64
C ALA A 155 32.53 1.30 -18.11
N ARG A 156 32.09 0.31 -18.91
CA ARG A 156 31.76 0.54 -20.33
C ARG A 156 30.56 1.47 -20.47
N PRO A 157 30.48 2.29 -21.54
CA PRO A 157 29.33 3.18 -21.79
C PRO A 157 27.98 2.48 -21.80
N LEU A 158 27.95 1.19 -22.20
CA LEU A 158 26.76 0.35 -22.15
C LEU A 158 26.10 0.31 -20.77
N ALA A 159 26.89 0.29 -19.68
CA ALA A 159 26.36 0.29 -18.32
C ALA A 159 25.55 1.56 -18.03
N GLN A 160 26.05 2.73 -18.45
CA GLN A 160 25.33 4.00 -18.27
C GLN A 160 24.04 4.01 -19.08
N LYS A 161 24.11 3.59 -20.36
CA LYS A 161 22.94 3.56 -21.24
C LYS A 161 21.85 2.64 -20.70
N ALA A 162 22.23 1.45 -20.21
CA ALA A 162 21.29 0.50 -19.62
C ALA A 162 20.63 1.06 -18.35
N LEU A 163 21.39 1.67 -17.44
CA LEU A 163 20.86 2.29 -16.21
C LEU A 163 19.89 3.43 -16.51
N LEU A 164 20.26 4.33 -17.42
CA LEU A 164 19.39 5.43 -17.83
C LEU A 164 18.12 4.91 -18.51
N ALA A 165 18.23 3.92 -19.40
CA ALA A 165 17.08 3.30 -20.03
C ALA A 165 16.15 2.64 -19.00
N GLY A 166 16.70 1.87 -18.05
CA GLY A 166 15.93 1.24 -16.98
C GLY A 166 15.17 2.26 -16.14
N LEU A 167 15.84 3.32 -15.70
CA LEU A 167 15.23 4.41 -14.92
C LEU A 167 14.15 5.15 -15.72
N VAL A 168 14.41 5.48 -16.99
CA VAL A 168 13.43 6.16 -17.85
C VAL A 168 12.21 5.28 -18.08
N LEU A 169 12.38 3.99 -18.39
CA LEU A 169 11.29 3.06 -18.63
C LEU A 169 10.47 2.82 -17.35
N SER A 170 11.11 2.64 -16.19
CA SER A 170 10.41 2.49 -14.91
C SER A 170 9.67 3.77 -14.50
N SER A 171 10.25 4.94 -14.74
CA SER A 171 9.59 6.23 -14.48
C SER A 171 8.42 6.49 -15.44
N ALA A 172 8.58 6.13 -16.73
CA ALA A 172 7.50 6.20 -17.70
C ALA A 172 6.33 5.26 -17.32
N TYR A 173 6.64 4.07 -16.80
CA TYR A 173 5.65 3.14 -16.27
C TYR A 173 4.87 3.74 -15.08
N LEU A 174 5.54 4.41 -14.13
CA LEU A 174 4.83 5.14 -13.05
C LEU A 174 4.00 6.32 -13.59
N GLY A 175 4.49 7.02 -14.60
CA GLY A 175 3.71 8.08 -15.26
C GLY A 175 2.44 7.52 -15.90
N TRP A 176 2.55 6.40 -16.60
CA TRP A 176 1.42 5.65 -17.14
C TRP A 176 0.45 5.19 -16.03
N SER A 177 0.96 4.65 -14.93
CA SER A 177 0.11 4.14 -13.85
C SER A 177 -0.76 5.23 -13.21
N LEU A 178 -0.26 6.47 -13.14
CA LEU A 178 -1.05 7.63 -12.72
C LEU A 178 -2.14 8.02 -13.73
N ILE A 179 -1.84 7.93 -15.04
CA ILE A 179 -2.84 8.17 -16.10
C ILE A 179 -3.94 7.09 -16.04
N ALA A 180 -3.54 5.83 -15.94
CA ALA A 180 -4.42 4.67 -15.79
C ALA A 180 -5.34 4.83 -14.55
N LYS A 181 -4.76 5.22 -13.40
CA LYS A 181 -5.51 5.55 -12.20
C LYS A 181 -6.57 6.63 -12.46
N GLY A 182 -6.18 7.73 -13.11
CA GLY A 182 -7.09 8.83 -13.44
C GLY A 182 -8.23 8.39 -14.38
N MET A 183 -7.98 7.45 -15.30
CA MET A 183 -9.04 6.88 -16.15
C MET A 183 -10.05 6.09 -15.31
N VAL A 184 -9.56 5.23 -14.41
CA VAL A 184 -10.41 4.43 -13.52
C VAL A 184 -11.19 5.29 -12.55
N GLU A 185 -10.56 6.30 -11.95
CA GLU A 185 -11.23 7.19 -10.98
C GLU A 185 -12.34 8.01 -11.62
N ARG A 186 -12.18 8.45 -12.87
CA ARG A 186 -13.27 9.11 -13.61
C ARG A 186 -14.46 8.19 -13.83
N GLU A 187 -14.22 6.94 -14.19
CA GLU A 187 -15.30 5.98 -14.42
C GLU A 187 -15.97 5.55 -13.10
N ALA A 188 -15.18 5.37 -12.05
CA ALA A 188 -15.66 5.17 -10.69
C ALA A 188 -16.54 6.32 -10.22
N GLN A 189 -16.14 7.57 -10.47
CA GLN A 189 -16.92 8.76 -10.12
C GLN A 189 -18.30 8.73 -10.79
N ARG A 190 -18.35 8.45 -12.09
CA ARG A 190 -19.62 8.35 -12.84
C ARG A 190 -20.51 7.22 -12.33
N SER A 191 -19.92 6.03 -12.18
CA SER A 191 -20.64 4.83 -11.74
C SER A 191 -21.21 4.98 -10.32
N LEU A 192 -20.43 5.56 -9.40
CA LEU A 192 -20.88 5.82 -8.02
C LEU A 192 -21.90 6.97 -7.94
N ALA A 193 -21.74 8.03 -8.74
CA ALA A 193 -22.72 9.11 -8.80
C ALA A 193 -24.11 8.62 -9.25
N ALA A 194 -24.16 7.69 -10.22
CA ALA A 194 -25.40 7.06 -10.66
C ALA A 194 -26.10 6.24 -9.56
N MET A 195 -25.36 5.81 -8.53
CA MET A 195 -25.88 5.11 -7.34
C MET A 195 -26.16 6.06 -6.16
N GLY A 196 -26.05 7.38 -6.33
CA GLY A 196 -26.15 8.36 -5.23
C GLY A 196 -24.93 8.40 -4.30
N LEU A 197 -23.82 7.77 -4.68
CA LEU A 197 -22.56 7.70 -3.93
C LEU A 197 -21.48 8.61 -4.54
N GLY A 198 -21.90 9.68 -5.23
CA GLY A 198 -21.03 10.59 -5.97
C GLY A 198 -19.94 11.24 -5.12
N ASP A 199 -20.19 11.50 -3.83
CA ASP A 199 -19.23 12.12 -2.90
C ASP A 199 -18.67 11.14 -1.86
N ALA A 200 -18.98 9.85 -1.99
CA ALA A 200 -18.50 8.83 -1.07
C ALA A 200 -16.95 8.82 -1.02
N PRO A 201 -16.34 8.75 0.18
CA PRO A 201 -14.91 8.51 0.32
C PRO A 201 -14.54 7.23 -0.42
N ARG A 202 -13.51 7.28 -1.27
CA ARG A 202 -13.08 6.15 -2.10
C ARG A 202 -11.59 6.07 -2.28
N PHE A 203 -11.11 4.91 -2.64
CA PHE A 203 -9.78 4.72 -3.20
C PHE A 203 -9.83 3.74 -4.38
N SER A 204 -8.81 3.79 -5.21
CA SER A 204 -8.55 2.80 -6.25
C SER A 204 -7.14 2.29 -6.15
N VAL A 205 -6.95 1.00 -6.42
CA VAL A 205 -5.66 0.31 -6.38
C VAL A 205 -5.60 -0.69 -7.54
N PRO A 206 -4.48 -0.79 -8.26
CA PRO A 206 -4.34 -1.83 -9.27
C PRO A 206 -4.19 -3.20 -8.61
N SER A 207 -4.58 -4.25 -9.33
CA SER A 207 -4.40 -5.62 -8.87
C SER A 207 -2.93 -6.05 -8.94
N PRO A 208 -2.53 -7.14 -8.26
CA PRO A 208 -1.16 -7.62 -8.27
C PRO A 208 -0.50 -7.72 -9.66
N PHE A 209 0.78 -7.34 -9.73
CA PHE A 209 1.68 -7.50 -10.89
C PHE A 209 1.38 -6.67 -12.14
N ASN A 210 0.35 -5.83 -12.17
CA ASN A 210 -0.03 -5.09 -13.37
C ASN A 210 -0.71 -3.74 -13.05
N THR A 211 -0.93 -2.92 -14.08
CA THR A 211 -1.67 -1.64 -14.02
C THR A 211 -2.90 -1.64 -14.94
N LEU A 212 -3.42 -2.82 -15.30
CA LEU A 212 -4.52 -3.01 -16.25
C LEU A 212 -5.86 -3.27 -15.56
N LEU A 213 -5.88 -4.09 -14.50
CA LEU A 213 -7.07 -4.35 -13.70
C LEU A 213 -6.99 -3.57 -12.39
N TRP A 214 -8.08 -2.87 -12.06
CA TRP A 214 -8.15 -1.99 -10.91
C TRP A 214 -9.34 -2.35 -10.04
N ARG A 215 -9.14 -2.20 -8.75
CA ARG A 215 -10.15 -2.36 -7.72
C ARG A 215 -10.50 -0.99 -7.17
N VAL A 216 -11.79 -0.74 -7.00
CA VAL A 216 -12.34 0.50 -6.48
C VAL A 216 -13.20 0.16 -5.27
N VAL A 217 -12.95 0.84 -4.16
CA VAL A 217 -13.73 0.71 -2.94
C VAL A 217 -14.26 2.08 -2.55
N ALA A 218 -15.55 2.17 -2.23
CA ALA A 218 -16.18 3.39 -1.73
C ALA A 218 -16.98 3.10 -0.45
N MET A 219 -16.84 3.97 0.55
CA MET A 219 -17.54 3.84 1.82
C MET A 219 -19.01 4.28 1.68
N THR A 220 -19.89 3.64 2.44
CA THR A 220 -21.32 3.99 2.52
C THR A 220 -21.73 4.14 4.00
N PRO A 221 -22.90 4.71 4.31
CA PRO A 221 -23.33 4.87 5.71
C PRO A 221 -23.46 3.55 6.50
N THR A 222 -23.71 2.43 5.81
CA THR A 222 -23.98 1.10 6.40
C THR A 222 -22.92 0.06 6.05
N GLY A 223 -21.83 0.45 5.40
CA GLY A 223 -20.95 -0.51 4.74
C GLY A 223 -19.96 0.09 3.76
N TYR A 224 -19.65 -0.66 2.73
CA TYR A 224 -18.87 -0.19 1.59
C TYR A 224 -19.33 -0.92 0.32
N VAL A 225 -18.96 -0.36 -0.83
CA VAL A 225 -19.11 -1.02 -2.12
C VAL A 225 -17.74 -1.26 -2.73
N GLU A 226 -17.58 -2.40 -3.41
CA GLU A 226 -16.36 -2.79 -4.09
C GLU A 226 -16.67 -3.18 -5.54
N GLY A 227 -15.83 -2.74 -6.47
CA GLY A 227 -15.97 -3.02 -7.89
C GLY A 227 -14.61 -3.11 -8.57
N GLU A 228 -14.58 -3.77 -9.72
CA GLU A 228 -13.37 -3.93 -10.52
C GLU A 228 -13.55 -3.32 -11.90
N ARG A 229 -12.46 -2.76 -12.43
CA ARG A 229 -12.39 -2.21 -13.78
C ARG A 229 -11.12 -2.66 -14.48
N SER A 230 -11.26 -3.42 -15.56
CA SER A 230 -10.19 -3.68 -16.51
C SER A 230 -10.11 -2.55 -17.52
N LEU A 231 -8.94 -1.96 -17.72
CA LEU A 231 -8.69 -0.96 -18.77
C LEU A 231 -8.64 -1.55 -20.19
N VAL A 232 -8.64 -2.89 -20.30
CA VAL A 232 -8.56 -3.61 -21.58
C VAL A 232 -9.91 -4.16 -21.99
N ALA A 233 -10.58 -4.88 -21.09
CA ALA A 233 -11.79 -5.63 -21.41
C ALA A 233 -13.07 -4.80 -21.25
N ASP A 234 -13.14 -3.97 -20.20
CA ASP A 234 -14.40 -3.35 -19.81
C ASP A 234 -14.70 -2.09 -20.66
N SER A 235 -15.94 -1.93 -21.12
CA SER A 235 -16.43 -0.78 -21.90
C SER A 235 -17.58 0.00 -21.24
N GLY A 236 -18.20 -0.57 -20.20
CA GLY A 236 -19.33 0.02 -19.47
C GLY A 236 -18.98 0.57 -18.08
N PRO A 237 -20.02 0.93 -17.29
CA PRO A 237 -19.85 1.37 -15.91
C PRO A 237 -19.29 0.26 -15.02
N ILE A 238 -18.69 0.64 -13.90
CA ILE A 238 -18.19 -0.30 -12.89
C ILE A 238 -19.40 -0.92 -12.19
N VAL A 239 -19.46 -2.26 -12.18
CA VAL A 239 -20.44 -3.01 -11.40
C VAL A 239 -19.93 -3.12 -9.97
N PHE A 240 -20.60 -2.44 -9.05
CA PHE A 240 -20.29 -2.46 -7.62
C PHE A 240 -21.11 -3.52 -6.88
N ARG A 241 -20.49 -4.16 -5.89
CA ARG A 241 -21.13 -5.05 -4.93
C ARG A 241 -21.05 -4.44 -3.54
N GLY A 242 -22.16 -4.43 -2.82
CA GLY A 242 -22.26 -3.88 -1.47
C GLY A 242 -21.94 -4.92 -0.40
N TYR A 243 -21.27 -4.46 0.65
CA TYR A 243 -20.91 -5.28 1.81
C TYR A 243 -21.23 -4.51 3.10
N PRO A 244 -21.89 -5.15 4.07
CA PRO A 244 -22.26 -4.49 5.32
C PRO A 244 -21.02 -4.26 6.21
N SER A 245 -21.08 -3.20 7.02
CA SER A 245 -20.09 -2.89 8.04
C SER A 245 -20.82 -2.35 9.27
N ASN A 246 -20.43 -2.77 10.48
CA ASN A 246 -21.06 -2.31 11.71
C ASN A 246 -20.55 -0.90 12.09
N THR A 247 -21.06 0.13 11.39
CA THR A 247 -20.67 1.53 11.57
C THR A 247 -21.11 2.08 12.93
N GLN A 248 -22.16 1.52 13.54
CA GLN A 248 -22.57 1.85 14.91
C GLN A 248 -21.50 1.42 15.92
N ALA A 249 -21.06 0.15 15.88
CA ALA A 249 -20.03 -0.34 16.79
C ALA A 249 -18.71 0.43 16.65
N LEU A 250 -18.38 0.89 15.43
CA LEU A 250 -17.23 1.77 15.20
C LEU A 250 -17.35 3.10 15.95
N GLY A 251 -18.54 3.71 15.94
CA GLY A 251 -18.83 4.94 16.67
C GLY A 251 -18.75 4.75 18.18
N GLU A 252 -19.31 3.65 18.69
CA GLU A 252 -19.27 3.29 20.12
C GLU A 252 -17.83 3.04 20.63
N ALA A 253 -16.93 2.57 19.76
CA ALA A 253 -15.52 2.33 20.08
C ALA A 253 -14.59 3.51 19.71
N GLY A 254 -15.13 4.69 19.41
CA GLY A 254 -14.36 5.84 18.93
C GLY A 254 -13.27 6.34 19.89
N ASP A 255 -13.39 6.02 21.18
CA ASP A 255 -12.41 6.40 22.22
C ASP A 255 -11.29 5.36 22.41
N VAL A 256 -11.37 4.20 21.74
CA VAL A 256 -10.34 3.17 21.82
C VAL A 256 -9.09 3.63 21.04
N PRO A 257 -7.89 3.68 21.64
CA PRO A 257 -6.70 4.23 21.01
C PRO A 257 -6.33 3.56 19.67
N ASP A 258 -6.41 2.24 19.60
CA ASP A 258 -6.11 1.48 18.38
C ASP A 258 -7.13 1.75 17.26
N VAL A 259 -8.40 2.04 17.61
CA VAL A 259 -9.43 2.45 16.65
C VAL A 259 -9.07 3.81 16.04
N GLN A 260 -8.75 4.80 16.87
CA GLN A 260 -8.34 6.13 16.42
C GLN A 260 -7.08 6.08 15.55
N ARG A 261 -6.09 5.27 15.97
CA ARG A 261 -4.84 5.08 15.24
C ARG A 261 -5.08 4.49 13.86
N LEU A 262 -5.93 3.47 13.75
CA LEU A 262 -6.31 2.86 12.48
C LEU A 262 -7.06 3.87 11.61
N LEU A 263 -8.11 4.52 12.13
CA LEU A 263 -8.90 5.51 11.38
C LEU A 263 -8.03 6.62 10.76
N TRP A 264 -7.04 7.13 11.51
CA TRP A 264 -6.06 8.07 10.99
C TRP A 264 -5.18 7.45 9.89
N PHE A 265 -4.66 6.23 10.12
CA PHE A 265 -3.72 5.58 9.20
C PHE A 265 -4.35 5.20 7.86
N ASN A 266 -5.55 4.64 7.87
CA ASN A 266 -6.27 4.18 6.68
C ASN A 266 -7.29 5.18 6.14
N ARG A 267 -7.43 6.37 6.73
CA ARG A 267 -8.40 7.40 6.32
C ARG A 267 -9.86 6.94 6.37
N GLY A 268 -10.19 6.03 7.29
CA GLY A 268 -11.54 5.49 7.48
C GLY A 268 -11.91 4.32 6.57
N PHE A 269 -11.01 3.81 5.72
CA PHE A 269 -11.27 2.67 4.84
C PHE A 269 -11.23 1.34 5.60
N MET A 270 -12.25 1.09 6.42
CA MET A 270 -12.34 -0.09 7.29
C MET A 270 -13.66 -0.83 7.17
N ARG A 271 -13.59 -2.16 7.19
CA ARG A 271 -14.73 -3.01 7.52
C ARG A 271 -14.73 -3.30 9.02
N VAL A 272 -15.90 -3.17 9.62
CA VAL A 272 -16.13 -3.39 11.04
C VAL A 272 -17.06 -4.58 11.22
N ARG A 273 -16.60 -5.56 11.99
CA ARG A 273 -17.40 -6.71 12.41
C ARG A 273 -17.37 -6.81 13.92
N GLU A 274 -18.49 -7.21 14.50
CA GLU A 274 -18.56 -7.56 15.91
C GLU A 274 -18.89 -9.05 15.99
N ARG A 275 -18.07 -9.82 16.71
CA ARG A 275 -18.24 -11.26 16.91
C ARG A 275 -18.01 -11.59 18.36
N ASP A 276 -19.00 -12.19 19.02
CA ASP A 276 -18.93 -12.56 20.44
C ASP A 276 -18.48 -11.38 21.35
N GLY A 277 -19.00 -10.17 21.05
CA GLY A 277 -18.65 -8.93 21.73
C GLY A 277 -17.25 -8.38 21.42
N VAL A 278 -16.48 -9.02 20.55
CA VAL A 278 -15.15 -8.55 20.11
C VAL A 278 -15.29 -7.70 18.86
N LEU A 279 -14.69 -6.51 18.87
CA LEU A 279 -14.63 -5.60 17.74
C LEU A 279 -13.46 -5.94 16.82
N GLU A 280 -13.76 -6.35 15.60
CA GLU A 280 -12.82 -6.64 14.53
C GLU A 280 -12.80 -5.52 13.50
N LEU A 281 -11.61 -5.02 13.21
CA LEU A 281 -11.34 -3.96 12.24
C LEU A 281 -10.48 -4.51 11.09
N SER A 282 -11.00 -4.53 9.87
CA SER A 282 -10.27 -4.96 8.66
C SER A 282 -9.90 -3.77 7.78
N ASP A 283 -8.62 -3.63 7.42
CA ASP A 283 -8.15 -2.60 6.48
C ASP A 283 -8.51 -2.95 5.04
N LEU A 284 -9.48 -2.21 4.48
CA LEU A 284 -10.03 -2.47 3.15
C LEU A 284 -8.99 -2.28 2.04
N ARG A 285 -7.91 -1.55 2.31
CA ARG A 285 -6.83 -1.31 1.35
C ARG A 285 -6.01 -2.57 1.06
N MET A 286 -6.06 -3.55 1.96
CA MET A 286 -5.15 -4.70 1.97
C MET A 286 -5.88 -6.04 1.87
N GLY A 287 -6.04 -6.52 0.64
CA GLY A 287 -6.88 -7.69 0.33
C GLY A 287 -8.23 -7.25 -0.23
N SER A 288 -9.14 -8.18 -0.48
CA SER A 288 -10.45 -7.96 -1.13
C SER A 288 -11.48 -8.89 -0.53
N GLU A 289 -12.77 -8.57 -0.58
CA GLU A 289 -13.78 -9.43 0.02
C GLU A 289 -13.71 -10.88 -0.54
N PRO A 290 -13.67 -11.93 0.31
CA PRO A 290 -13.77 -11.90 1.78
C PRO A 290 -12.44 -11.85 2.55
N ASP A 291 -11.32 -11.95 1.85
CA ASP A 291 -9.99 -12.20 2.40
C ASP A 291 -9.16 -10.90 2.55
N TYR A 292 -9.01 -10.40 3.78
CA TYR A 292 -8.19 -9.22 4.10
C TYR A 292 -6.92 -9.61 4.88
N SER A 293 -5.81 -8.92 4.60
CA SER A 293 -4.50 -9.23 5.21
C SER A 293 -4.31 -8.64 6.60
N PHE A 294 -4.96 -7.50 6.87
CA PHE A 294 -4.88 -6.80 8.14
C PHE A 294 -6.25 -6.72 8.79
N VAL A 295 -6.54 -7.71 9.63
CA VAL A 295 -7.73 -7.79 10.47
C VAL A 295 -7.26 -7.76 11.92
N PHE A 296 -7.78 -6.82 12.71
CA PHE A 296 -7.38 -6.63 14.10
C PHE A 296 -8.58 -6.75 15.03
N ALA A 297 -8.48 -7.58 16.07
CA ALA A 297 -9.34 -7.49 17.23
C ALA A 297 -8.78 -6.41 18.16
N VAL A 298 -9.51 -5.29 18.31
CA VAL A 298 -9.02 -4.07 18.98
C VAL A 298 -9.72 -3.76 20.30
N ALA A 299 -10.93 -4.26 20.50
CA ALA A 299 -11.72 -4.02 21.70
C ALA A 299 -12.68 -5.19 21.98
N GLN A 300 -13.16 -5.28 23.22
CA GLN A 300 -14.19 -6.24 23.63
C GLN A 300 -15.24 -5.53 24.49
N ARG A 301 -16.52 -5.90 24.33
CA ARG A 301 -17.60 -5.42 25.18
C ARG A 301 -17.45 -5.95 26.60
N ASP A 302 -17.56 -5.06 27.57
CA ASP A 302 -17.69 -5.40 28.98
C ASP A 302 -19.15 -5.78 29.34
N ALA A 303 -19.38 -6.11 30.62
CA ALA A 303 -20.70 -6.46 31.13
C ALA A 303 -21.72 -5.31 31.03
N ASP A 304 -21.25 -4.05 30.95
CA ASP A 304 -22.09 -2.86 30.76
C ASP A 304 -22.34 -2.56 29.27
N GLY A 305 -21.84 -3.41 28.37
CA GLY A 305 -21.97 -3.25 26.92
C GLY A 305 -21.02 -2.23 26.30
N ARG A 306 -20.04 -1.70 27.05
CA ARG A 306 -19.07 -0.70 26.55
C ARG A 306 -17.83 -1.38 26.00
N PHE A 307 -17.23 -0.81 24.96
CA PHE A 307 -15.99 -1.32 24.41
C PHE A 307 -14.79 -0.97 25.31
N GLN A 308 -14.11 -2.00 25.80
CA GLN A 308 -12.83 -1.89 26.49
C GLN A 308 -11.69 -2.26 25.53
N PRO A 309 -10.58 -1.49 25.51
CA PRO A 309 -9.44 -1.79 24.65
C PRO A 309 -8.84 -3.18 24.92
N LEU A 310 -8.49 -3.91 23.86
CA LEU A 310 -7.61 -5.07 23.97
C LEU A 310 -6.16 -4.59 23.99
N ALA A 311 -5.43 -4.88 25.07
CA ALA A 311 -4.05 -4.47 25.26
C ALA A 311 -3.13 -5.70 25.47
N PRO A 312 -2.34 -6.13 24.47
CA PRO A 312 -2.30 -5.62 23.09
C PRO A 312 -3.51 -6.06 22.27
N SER A 313 -3.77 -5.36 21.16
CA SER A 313 -4.68 -5.85 20.13
C SER A 313 -4.13 -7.12 19.50
N ARG A 314 -5.00 -7.88 18.81
CA ARG A 314 -4.63 -9.16 18.18
C ARG A 314 -4.84 -9.10 16.68
N GLN A 315 -3.81 -9.44 15.90
CA GLN A 315 -3.98 -9.61 14.46
C GLN A 315 -4.60 -10.99 14.19
N LEU A 316 -5.77 -10.99 13.57
CA LEU A 316 -6.47 -12.19 13.14
C LEU A 316 -5.92 -12.60 11.77
N ARG A 317 -5.51 -13.86 11.66
CA ARG A 317 -5.05 -14.44 10.38
C ARG A 317 -6.21 -15.14 9.71
N GLU A 318 -6.78 -14.53 8.69
CA GLU A 318 -7.71 -15.22 7.78
C GLU A 318 -6.90 -15.93 6.67
N PRO A 319 -7.27 -17.18 6.28
CA PRO A 319 -6.54 -17.92 5.27
C PRO A 319 -6.76 -17.33 3.87
N VAL A 320 -5.82 -16.51 3.38
CA VAL A 320 -5.87 -15.94 2.04
C VAL A 320 -5.69 -17.02 0.98
N ARG A 321 -6.70 -17.25 0.12
CA ARG A 321 -6.65 -18.26 -0.96
C ARG A 321 -5.97 -17.72 -2.22
N VAL A 322 -4.69 -17.40 -2.11
CA VAL A 322 -3.89 -16.68 -3.13
C VAL A 322 -4.04 -17.24 -4.56
N ARG A 323 -3.97 -18.57 -4.75
CA ARG A 323 -4.00 -19.18 -6.10
C ARG A 323 -5.30 -18.91 -6.87
N ARG A 324 -6.45 -18.97 -6.19
CA ARG A 324 -7.76 -18.77 -6.82
C ARG A 324 -7.99 -17.31 -7.17
N GLU A 325 -7.52 -16.40 -6.32
CA GLU A 325 -7.61 -14.96 -6.56
C GLU A 325 -6.75 -14.54 -7.75
N LEU A 326 -5.52 -15.08 -7.89
CA LEU A 326 -4.67 -14.79 -9.05
C LEU A 326 -5.26 -15.27 -10.38
N SER A 327 -5.89 -16.45 -10.42
CA SER A 327 -6.52 -16.93 -11.65
C SER A 327 -7.72 -16.08 -12.05
N ARG A 328 -8.57 -15.69 -11.09
CA ARG A 328 -9.73 -14.81 -11.33
C ARG A 328 -9.30 -13.41 -11.77
N MET A 329 -8.28 -12.87 -11.11
CA MET A 329 -7.67 -11.59 -11.47
C MET A 329 -7.17 -11.64 -12.92
N TRP A 330 -6.43 -12.68 -13.30
CA TRP A 330 -5.92 -12.83 -14.66
C TRP A 330 -7.05 -12.88 -15.69
N GLU A 331 -8.10 -13.66 -15.42
CA GLU A 331 -9.29 -13.72 -16.27
C GLU A 331 -9.97 -12.35 -16.41
N ARG A 332 -10.17 -11.62 -15.30
CA ARG A 332 -10.81 -10.30 -15.28
C ARG A 332 -10.06 -9.21 -16.02
N ILE A 333 -8.74 -9.33 -16.21
CA ILE A 333 -8.00 -8.41 -17.09
C ILE A 333 -8.56 -8.48 -18.52
N TRP A 334 -8.93 -9.66 -19.00
CA TRP A 334 -9.25 -9.91 -20.41
C TRP A 334 -10.74 -10.14 -20.68
N VAL A 335 -11.53 -10.42 -19.65
CA VAL A 335 -12.94 -10.79 -19.76
C VAL A 335 -13.82 -9.82 -18.98
N MET A 336 -14.85 -9.27 -19.63
CA MET A 336 -15.85 -8.42 -18.98
C MET A 336 -16.63 -9.19 -17.90
N PRO A 337 -17.01 -8.54 -16.78
CA PRO A 337 -17.83 -9.22 -15.79
C PRO A 337 -19.19 -9.53 -16.43
N LEU A 338 -19.63 -10.79 -16.34
CA LEU A 338 -21.03 -11.12 -16.61
C LEU A 338 -21.87 -10.26 -15.67
N ALA A 339 -22.79 -9.46 -16.23
CA ALA A 339 -23.68 -8.62 -15.44
C ALA A 339 -24.42 -9.52 -14.44
N ALA A 340 -24.05 -9.43 -13.15
CA ALA A 340 -24.78 -10.14 -12.12
C ALA A 340 -26.16 -9.46 -12.00
N PRO A 341 -27.27 -10.21 -12.06
CA PRO A 341 -28.58 -9.61 -11.80
C PRO A 341 -28.55 -8.97 -10.42
N LEU A 342 -29.04 -7.72 -10.34
CA LEU A 342 -29.32 -7.03 -9.08
C LEU A 342 -30.25 -7.94 -8.27
N HIS A 343 -29.73 -8.69 -7.30
CA HIS A 343 -30.59 -9.45 -6.40
C HIS A 343 -31.33 -8.45 -5.50
N PRO A 344 -32.67 -8.37 -5.54
CA PRO A 344 -33.44 -7.39 -4.75
C PRO A 344 -33.51 -7.69 -3.25
N ASP A 345 -32.97 -8.82 -2.76
CA ASP A 345 -33.31 -9.33 -1.43
C ASP A 345 -32.35 -8.93 -0.28
N ALA A 346 -31.48 -7.95 -0.48
CA ALA A 346 -30.66 -7.41 0.62
C ALA A 346 -31.38 -6.33 1.46
N ALA A 347 -32.70 -6.18 1.32
CA ALA A 347 -33.51 -5.20 2.05
C ALA A 347 -34.84 -5.80 2.55
N ALA A 348 -34.78 -6.68 3.54
CA ALA A 348 -35.87 -6.84 4.50
C ALA A 348 -35.34 -7.49 5.80
N PRO A 349 -35.49 -6.85 6.97
CA PRO A 349 -35.32 -7.56 8.23
C PRO A 349 -36.46 -8.58 8.36
N ALA A 350 -36.12 -9.82 8.72
CA ALA A 350 -37.11 -10.83 9.07
C ALA A 350 -38.05 -10.29 10.17
N PRO A 351 -39.38 -10.38 10.01
CA PRO A 351 -40.28 -9.96 11.07
C PRO A 351 -40.05 -10.85 12.29
N ALA A 352 -39.87 -10.20 13.44
CA ALA A 352 -39.78 -10.82 14.74
C ALA A 352 -40.96 -11.76 14.95
N ALA A 353 -40.67 -13.03 15.28
CA ALA A 353 -41.67 -13.96 15.75
C ALA A 353 -42.15 -13.49 17.14
N GLY A 354 -43.18 -12.64 17.13
CA GLY A 354 -43.96 -12.26 18.29
C GLY A 354 -44.90 -13.38 18.68
N THR A 355 -44.72 -13.84 19.92
CA THR A 355 -45.63 -14.60 20.77
C THR A 355 -47.12 -14.45 20.46
N GLY A 356 -47.80 -15.58 20.28
CA GLY A 356 -49.26 -15.71 20.38
C GLY A 356 -49.60 -16.93 21.22
N GLY A 357 -49.99 -16.70 22.48
CA GLY A 357 -50.70 -17.68 23.30
C GLY A 357 -52.21 -17.50 23.15
N ALA A 358 -52.93 -18.62 23.08
CA ALA A 358 -54.34 -18.84 23.45
C ALA A 358 -54.54 -20.37 23.36
N ALA A 359 -54.77 -21.10 24.44
CA ALA A 359 -56.06 -21.23 25.13
C ALA A 359 -57.18 -21.74 24.20
N GLU A 360 -57.25 -23.06 24.00
CA GLU A 360 -58.38 -23.92 24.41
C GLU A 360 -57.98 -25.40 24.33
#